data_AF-A0A917R226-F1
#
_entry.id   AF-A0A917R226-F1
#
_cell.length_a   1.000
_cell.length_b   1.000
_cell.length_c   1.000
_cell.angle_alpha   90.00
_cell.angle_beta   90.00
_cell.angle_gamma   90.00
#
_symmetry.space_group_name_H-M   'P 1'
#
loop_
_entity.id
_entity.type
_entity.pdbx_description
1 polymer ?
#
loop_
_entity_poly.entity_id
_entity_poly.type
_entity_poly.pdbx_seq_one_letter_code
_entity_poly.pdbx_strand_id
1 'polypeptide(L)'
;MQHLYDIDVQVPMRDGVALAANVWHPAEGQAPTLLVRMPYGKDVMGLGQPAMPDLLALVEAGYAVVVQDCRGTHRSEGEGAVGNLRVASGAWAR
;
A
#
# COMPACT_ATOMS: atom_id res chain seq x y z
N MET A 1 -9.49 -1.56 -19.93
CA MET A 1 -9.46 -2.81 -19.14
C MET A 1 -10.27 -2.54 -17.87
N GLN A 2 -11.10 -3.47 -17.39
CA GLN A 2 -11.88 -3.22 -16.17
C GLN A 2 -11.02 -3.50 -14.94
N HIS A 3 -11.00 -2.56 -14.00
CA HIS A 3 -10.27 -2.67 -12.75
C HIS A 3 -11.25 -2.67 -11.59
N LEU A 4 -10.91 -3.41 -10.53
CA LEU A 4 -11.59 -3.38 -9.25
C LEU A 4 -10.74 -2.59 -8.26
N TYR A 5 -11.44 -2.04 -7.26
CA TYR A 5 -10.83 -1.30 -6.19
C TYR A 5 -11.37 -1.76 -4.84
N ASP A 6 -10.49 -2.39 -4.07
CA ASP A 6 -10.80 -2.86 -2.72
C ASP A 6 -10.15 -1.95 -1.68
N ILE A 7 -10.94 -1.55 -0.68
CA ILE A 7 -10.54 -0.63 0.38
C ILE A 7 -10.37 -1.43 1.68
N ASP A 8 -9.33 -1.10 2.45
CA ASP A 8 -9.09 -1.66 3.78
C ASP A 8 -8.97 -3.18 3.82
N VAL A 9 -8.40 -3.78 2.76
CA VAL A 9 -8.07 -5.19 2.72
C VAL A 9 -7.09 -5.51 3.85
N GLN A 10 -7.51 -6.38 4.76
CA GLN A 10 -6.71 -6.80 5.90
C GLN A 10 -5.74 -7.91 5.49
N VAL A 11 -4.45 -7.63 5.56
CA VAL A 11 -3.38 -8.56 5.22
C VAL A 11 -2.77 -9.10 6.51
N PRO A 12 -3.04 -10.37 6.89
CA PRO A 12 -2.49 -10.95 8.11
C PRO A 12 -0.99 -11.22 7.98
N MET A 13 -0.23 -10.82 8.99
CA MET A 13 1.20 -11.06 9.09
C MET A 13 1.51 -12.31 9.95
N ARG A 14 2.75 -12.80 9.88
CA ARG A 14 3.20 -14.00 10.62
C ARG A 14 3.05 -13.92 12.15
N ASP A 15 2.96 -12.71 12.69
CA ASP A 15 2.82 -12.44 14.13
C ASP A 15 1.37 -12.17 14.55
N GLY A 16 0.40 -12.43 13.68
CA GLY A 16 -1.03 -12.33 13.95
C GLY A 16 -1.61 -10.92 13.77
N VAL A 17 -0.78 -9.91 13.52
CA VAL A 17 -1.22 -8.53 13.27
C VAL A 17 -1.70 -8.37 11.82
N ALA A 18 -2.80 -7.66 11.61
CA ALA A 18 -3.29 -7.31 10.27
C ALA A 18 -2.82 -5.92 9.83
N LEU A 19 -2.33 -5.83 8.58
CA LEU A 19 -2.01 -4.56 7.94
C LEU A 19 -3.08 -4.20 6.91
N ALA A 20 -3.56 -2.97 6.92
CA ALA A 20 -4.57 -2.49 6.00
C ALA A 20 -3.97 -2.05 4.66
N ALA A 21 -4.59 -2.46 3.55
CA ALA A 21 -4.20 -2.06 2.20
C ALA A 21 -5.39 -1.66 1.33
N ASN A 22 -5.15 -0.70 0.44
CA ASN A 22 -6.02 -0.36 -0.68
C ASN A 22 -5.44 -1.04 -1.93
N VAL A 23 -6.27 -1.76 -2.68
CA VAL A 23 -5.83 -2.62 -3.78
C VAL A 23 -6.55 -2.26 -5.07
N TRP A 24 -5.78 -1.89 -6.09
CA TRP A 24 -6.24 -1.75 -7.46
C TRP A 24 -5.72 -2.91 -8.27
N HIS A 25 -6.60 -3.69 -8.88
CA HIS A 25 -6.21 -4.88 -9.63
C HIS A 25 -7.15 -5.11 -10.83
N PRO A 26 -6.73 -5.84 -11.88
CA PRO A 26 -7.64 -6.16 -12.97
C PRO A 26 -8.79 -7.05 -12.46
N ALA A 27 -9.99 -6.84 -12.99
CA ALA A 27 -11.17 -7.64 -12.62
C ALA A 27 -10.97 -9.13 -12.94
N GLU A 28 -10.17 -9.43 -13.97
CA GLU A 28 -9.83 -10.79 -14.39
C GLU A 28 -8.35 -10.87 -14.78
N GLY A 29 -7.74 -12.06 -14.62
CA GLY A 29 -6.36 -12.32 -15.01
C GLY A 29 -5.32 -11.85 -13.99
N GLN A 30 -4.07 -11.74 -14.43
CA GLN A 30 -2.92 -11.36 -13.60
C GLN A 30 -2.26 -10.10 -14.17
N ALA A 31 -1.70 -9.29 -13.27
CA ALA A 31 -0.93 -8.11 -13.62
C ALA A 31 0.36 -8.03 -12.79
N PRO A 32 1.45 -7.46 -13.34
CA PRO A 32 2.59 -7.08 -12.52
C PRO A 32 2.12 -6.15 -11.39
N THR A 33 2.57 -6.43 -10.16
CA THR A 33 2.08 -5.74 -8.96
C THR A 33 3.13 -4.79 -8.40
N LEU A 34 2.71 -3.54 -8.14
CA LEU A 34 3.49 -2.52 -7.44
C LEU A 34 2.98 -2.40 -6.01
N LEU A 35 3.88 -2.51 -5.03
CA LEU A 35 3.57 -2.30 -3.62
C LEU A 35 4.15 -0.96 -3.16
N VAL A 36 3.29 -0.11 -2.61
CA VAL A 36 3.66 1.15 -1.96
C VAL A 36 3.34 1.03 -0.47
N ARG A 37 4.35 1.25 0.38
CA ARG A 37 4.17 1.25 1.84
C ARG A 37 4.18 2.67 2.36
N MET A 38 3.09 3.07 3.00
CA MET A 38 2.86 4.44 3.45
C MET A 38 2.80 4.51 4.98
N PRO A 39 3.79 5.13 5.65
CA PRO A 39 3.69 5.42 7.08
C PRO A 39 2.77 6.60 7.39
N TYR A 40 2.44 7.41 6.36
CA TYR A 40 1.67 8.65 6.47
C TYR A 40 0.23 8.52 5.93
N GLY A 41 -0.25 7.28 5.75
CA GLY A 41 -1.62 6.99 5.39
C GLY A 41 -1.78 6.66 3.91
N LYS A 42 -2.29 5.46 3.62
CA LYS A 42 -2.53 4.96 2.26
C LYS A 42 -3.61 5.73 1.50
N ASP A 43 -4.52 6.41 2.20
CA ASP A 43 -5.66 7.12 1.60
C ASP A 43 -5.26 8.43 0.92
N VAL A 44 -4.04 8.92 1.15
CA VAL A 44 -3.54 10.15 0.49
C VAL A 44 -2.98 9.87 -0.90
N MET A 45 -2.84 8.59 -1.28
CA MET A 45 -2.40 8.19 -2.61
C MET A 45 -3.44 8.58 -3.66
N GLY A 46 -3.00 9.17 -4.76
CA GLY A 46 -3.89 9.64 -5.83
C GLY A 46 -4.46 11.05 -5.62
N LEU A 47 -4.18 11.73 -4.50
CA LEU A 47 -4.57 13.12 -4.26
C LEU A 47 -3.63 14.16 -4.94
N GLY A 48 -2.93 13.77 -6.01
CA GLY A 48 -2.07 14.69 -6.78
C GLY A 48 -0.83 15.21 -6.03
N GLN A 49 -0.32 14.45 -5.05
CA GLN A 49 0.89 14.82 -4.31
C GLN A 49 2.12 14.77 -5.25
N PRO A 50 2.88 15.87 -5.45
CA PRO A 50 3.97 15.93 -6.44
C PRO A 50 5.09 14.90 -6.23
N ALA A 51 5.26 14.41 -5.01
CA ALA A 51 6.28 13.44 -4.66
C ALA A 51 5.86 11.98 -4.93
N MET A 52 4.60 11.73 -5.29
CA MET A 52 4.05 10.38 -5.49
C MET A 52 3.71 10.11 -6.97
N PRO A 53 3.88 8.87 -7.46
CA PRO A 53 3.47 8.53 -8.81
C PRO A 53 1.94 8.63 -8.93
N ASP A 54 1.49 8.99 -10.13
CA ASP A 54 0.06 9.02 -10.44
C ASP A 54 -0.49 7.59 -10.43
N LEU A 55 -1.34 7.32 -9.44
CA LEU A 55 -1.97 6.02 -9.24
C LEU A 55 -2.78 5.59 -10.47
N LEU A 56 -3.56 6.49 -11.07
CA LEU A 56 -4.41 6.14 -12.21
C LEU A 56 -3.54 5.82 -13.42
N ALA A 57 -2.48 6.59 -13.66
CA ALA A 57 -1.54 6.30 -14.73
C ALA A 57 -0.88 4.91 -14.59
N LEU A 58 -0.56 4.48 -13.37
CA LEU A 58 -0.01 3.14 -13.11
C LEU A 58 -1.03 2.02 -13.40
N VAL A 59 -2.28 2.21 -12.97
CA VAL A 59 -3.35 1.24 -13.21
C VAL A 59 -3.66 1.15 -14.71
N GLU A 60 -3.76 2.30 -15.39
CA GLU A 60 -3.97 2.39 -16.84
C GLU A 60 -2.81 1.78 -17.65
N ALA A 61 -1.58 1.87 -17.13
CA ALA A 61 -0.42 1.19 -17.71
C ALA A 61 -0.43 -0.34 -17.52
N GLY A 62 -1.44 -0.89 -16.86
CA GLY A 62 -1.64 -2.34 -16.71
C GLY A 62 -1.03 -2.95 -15.44
N TYR A 63 -0.64 -2.14 -14.46
CA TYR A 63 -0.18 -2.64 -13.16
C TYR A 63 -1.36 -2.86 -12.20
N ALA A 64 -1.24 -3.90 -11.36
CA ALA A 64 -1.93 -3.90 -10.08
C ALA A 64 -1.15 -3.03 -9.09
N VAL A 65 -1.83 -2.24 -8.28
CA VAL A 65 -1.20 -1.34 -7.31
C VAL A 65 -1.77 -1.66 -5.93
N VAL A 66 -0.89 -1.87 -4.96
CA VAL A 66 -1.23 -2.11 -3.56
C VAL A 66 -0.63 -0.99 -2.73
N VAL A 67 -1.45 -0.26 -1.99
CA VAL A 67 -1.00 0.80 -1.10
C VAL A 67 -1.33 0.39 0.33
N GLN A 68 -0.30 0.14 1.14
CA GLN A 68 -0.44 -0.45 2.47
C GLN A 68 -0.01 0.55 3.55
N ASP A 69 -0.84 0.67 4.60
CA ASP A 69 -0.46 1.37 5.82
C ASP A 69 0.63 0.58 6.54
N CYS A 70 1.72 1.26 6.94
CA CYS A 70 2.74 0.61 7.76
C CYS A 70 2.15 0.12 9.09
N ARG A 71 2.75 -0.93 9.66
CA ARG A 71 2.39 -1.44 10.99
C ARG A 71 2.32 -0.31 12.03
N GLY A 72 1.25 -0.33 12.84
CA GLY A 72 0.99 0.69 13.87
C GLY A 72 0.65 2.07 13.33
N THR A 73 0.29 2.19 12.05
CA THR A 73 -0.17 3.44 11.45
C THR A 73 -1.59 3.29 10.91
N HIS A 74 -2.38 4.35 11.04
CA HIS A 74 -3.71 4.48 10.42
C HIS A 74 -4.60 3.25 10.70
N ARG A 75 -4.95 2.48 9.67
CA ARG A 75 -5.82 1.31 9.80
C ARG A 75 -5.08 -0.01 9.97
N SER A 76 -3.73 0.01 9.98
CA SER A 76 -2.91 -1.15 10.29
C SER A 76 -2.75 -1.31 11.80
N GLU A 77 -2.90 -2.55 12.26
CA GLU A 77 -2.73 -2.94 13.65
C GLU A 77 -1.24 -2.94 14.07
N GLY A 78 -1.01 -3.24 15.35
CA GLY A 78 0.31 -3.41 15.97
C GLY A 78 0.97 -2.10 16.41
N GLU A 79 2.23 -2.19 16.82
CA GLU A 79 3.04 -1.04 17.23
C GLU A 79 4.22 -0.89 16.25
N GLY A 80 4.39 0.29 15.64
CA GLY A 80 5.39 0.53 14.61
C GLY A 80 5.50 1.99 14.16
N ALA A 81 6.76 2.46 14.06
CA ALA A 81 7.29 3.78 13.67
C ALA A 81 6.30 4.92 13.32
N VAL A 82 5.52 5.39 14.28
CA VAL A 82 5.00 6.77 14.26
C VAL A 82 5.76 7.54 15.33
N GLY A 83 6.57 8.52 14.92
CA GLY A 83 7.17 9.48 15.83
C GLY A 83 8.69 9.41 16.06
N ASN A 84 9.47 8.64 15.29
CA ASN A 84 10.92 8.81 15.27
C ASN A 84 11.46 8.57 13.87
N LEU A 85 12.34 9.47 13.42
CA LEU A 85 13.11 9.44 12.19
C LEU A 85 14.04 8.19 12.15
N ARG A 86 13.46 7.00 12.14
CA ARG A 86 14.08 5.75 11.71
C ARG A 86 13.32 5.30 10.48
N VAL A 87 13.49 6.08 9.42
CA VAL A 87 13.46 5.52 8.07
C VAL A 87 14.60 4.51 8.05
N ALA A 88 14.31 3.26 8.46
CA ALA A 88 15.11 2.13 8.02
C ALA A 88 14.76 1.94 6.54
N SER A 89 15.30 2.83 5.70
CA SER A 89 15.52 2.54 4.30
C SER A 89 16.31 1.22 4.25
N GLY A 90 15.65 0.14 3.84
CA GLY A 90 16.35 -1.07 3.42
C GLY A 90 16.55 -2.21 4.44
N ALA A 91 15.81 -2.28 5.55
CA ALA A 91 15.86 -3.48 6.42
C ALA A 91 14.73 -4.48 6.10
N TRP A 92 14.65 -4.94 4.85
CA TRP A 92 13.80 -6.07 4.43
C TRP A 92 14.54 -6.96 3.44
N ALA A 93 15.66 -7.53 3.88
CA ALA A 93 16.32 -8.67 3.24
C ALA A 93 17.29 -9.29 4.24
N ARG A 94 16.76 -10.06 5.20
CA ARG A 94 17.37 -11.26 5.77
C ARG A 94 16.32 -11.98 6.62
#